data_AF-A0A257NGY7-F1
#
_entry.id   AF-A0A257NGY7-F1
#
_cell.length_a   1.000
_cell.length_b   1.000
_cell.length_c   1.000
_cell.angle_alpha   90.00
_cell.angle_beta   90.00
_cell.angle_gamma   90.00
#
_symmetry.space_group_name_H-M   'P 1'
#
loop_
_entity.id
_entity.type
_entity.pdbx_description
1 polymer ?
#
loop_
_entity_poly.entity_id
_entity_poly.type
_entity_poly.pdbx_seq_one_letter_code
_entity_poly.pdbx_strand_id
1 'polypeptide(L)'
;MITLIKVETGLIASLQTRLIASLLMLLLSSSCFAEEILVPTPISLDQATKQIIKIDSNLRVLGAETEIFECKLVHVIKVLTTDGRIQHYKIDAETGELITNH
;
A
#
# COMPACT_ATOMS: atom_id res chain seq x y z
N MET A 1 68.78 13.05 -8.41
CA MET A 1 68.14 11.80 -7.94
C MET A 1 66.97 12.05 -6.97
N ILE A 2 67.04 13.06 -6.09
CA ILE A 2 66.01 13.35 -5.07
C ILE A 2 64.69 13.92 -5.66
N THR A 3 64.76 14.67 -6.76
CA THR A 3 63.59 15.31 -7.41
C THR A 3 62.66 14.31 -8.12
N LEU A 4 63.20 13.22 -8.68
CA LEU A 4 62.43 12.18 -9.36
C LEU A 4 61.58 11.36 -8.38
N ILE A 5 62.15 11.00 -7.22
CA ILE A 5 61.47 10.24 -6.16
C ILE A 5 60.28 11.05 -5.59
N LYS A 6 60.42 12.38 -5.46
CA LYS A 6 59.36 13.26 -4.97
C LYS A 6 58.15 13.30 -5.93
N VAL A 7 58.39 13.30 -7.25
CA VAL A 7 57.33 13.29 -8.27
C VAL A 7 56.56 11.97 -8.28
N GLU A 8 57.26 10.84 -8.16
CA GLU A 8 56.62 9.51 -8.09
C GLU A 8 55.74 9.38 -6.83
N THR A 9 56.22 9.83 -5.67
CA THR A 9 55.42 9.81 -4.43
C THR A 9 54.19 10.72 -4.49
N GLY A 10 54.27 11.87 -5.17
CA GLY A 10 53.13 12.78 -5.35
C GLY A 10 52.07 12.24 -6.30
N LEU A 11 52.51 11.54 -7.35
CA LEU A 11 51.61 10.90 -8.31
C LEU A 11 50.83 9.74 -7.68
N ILE A 12 51.49 8.94 -6.84
CA ILE A 12 50.87 7.82 -6.11
C ILE A 12 49.83 8.34 -5.10
N ALA A 13 50.16 9.40 -4.35
CA ALA A 13 49.22 10.00 -3.39
C ALA A 13 47.98 10.61 -4.07
N SER A 14 48.16 11.23 -5.25
CA SER A 14 47.06 11.74 -6.07
C SER A 14 46.17 10.61 -6.63
N LEU A 15 46.76 9.50 -7.06
CA LEU A 15 46.01 8.34 -7.54
C LEU A 15 45.18 7.68 -6.43
N GLN A 16 45.76 7.55 -5.23
CA GLN A 16 45.07 7.01 -4.06
C GLN A 16 43.86 7.86 -3.64
N THR A 17 43.98 9.18 -3.63
CA THR A 17 42.88 10.08 -3.28
C THR A 17 41.73 10.00 -4.29
N ARG A 18 42.01 9.85 -5.59
CA ARG A 18 40.98 9.69 -6.63
C ARG A 18 40.24 8.35 -6.52
N LEU A 19 40.96 7.27 -6.21
CA LEU A 19 40.36 5.95 -6.01
C LEU A 19 39.44 5.91 -4.79
N ILE A 20 39.87 6.49 -3.66
CA ILE A 20 39.07 6.56 -2.43
C ILE A 20 37.81 7.39 -2.67
N ALA A 21 37.92 8.55 -3.34
CA ALA A 21 36.78 9.39 -3.66
C ALA A 21 35.77 8.67 -4.57
N SER A 22 36.25 7.92 -5.56
CA SER A 22 35.39 7.11 -6.43
C SER A 22 34.66 6.00 -5.69
N LEU A 23 35.33 5.33 -4.75
CA LEU A 23 34.73 4.28 -3.92
C LEU A 23 33.66 4.86 -2.97
N LEU A 24 33.92 6.03 -2.39
CA LEU A 24 32.98 6.73 -1.51
C LEU A 24 31.71 7.14 -2.26
N MET A 25 31.84 7.66 -3.49
CA MET A 25 30.70 8.02 -4.33
C MET A 25 29.86 6.80 -4.74
N LEU A 26 30.49 5.64 -4.96
CA LEU A 26 29.78 4.41 -5.27
C LEU A 26 28.94 3.92 -4.08
N LEU A 27 29.46 4.01 -2.85
CA LEU A 27 28.73 3.60 -1.65
C LEU A 27 27.47 4.45 -1.41
N LEU A 28 27.53 5.76 -1.70
CA LEU A 28 26.41 6.69 -1.53
C LEU A 28 25.28 6.50 -2.57
N SER A 29 25.54 5.81 -3.68
CA SER A 29 24.53 5.52 -4.71
C SER A 29 23.57 4.38 -4.36
N SER A 30 23.78 3.72 -3.21
CA SER A 30 22.96 2.60 -2.74
C SER A 30 21.72 3.09 -1.99
N SER A 31 20.90 3.93 -2.62
CA SER A 31 19.60 4.33 -2.06
C SER A 31 18.56 3.28 -2.43
N CYS A 32 18.28 2.36 -1.50
CA CYS A 32 17.18 1.41 -1.66
C CYS A 32 15.85 2.16 -1.50
N PHE A 33 15.12 2.35 -2.60
CA PHE A 33 13.72 2.77 -2.54
C PHE A 33 12.89 1.57 -2.06
N ALA A 34 12.58 1.55 -0.77
CA ALA A 34 11.55 0.67 -0.24
C ALA A 34 10.20 1.26 -0.63
N GLU A 35 9.61 0.74 -1.70
CA GLU A 35 8.24 1.08 -2.09
C GLU A 35 7.29 0.55 -1.02
N GLU A 36 6.67 1.46 -0.27
CA GLU A 36 5.70 1.13 0.77
C GLU A 36 4.43 0.64 0.08
N ILE A 37 4.29 -0.69 -0.03
CA ILE A 37 3.04 -1.30 -0.46
C ILE A 37 2.02 -1.03 0.66
N LEU A 38 1.15 -0.04 0.44
CA LEU A 38 -0.03 0.20 1.26
C LEU A 38 -0.95 -1.00 1.13
N VAL A 39 -0.76 -2.02 1.97
CA VAL A 39 -1.70 -3.13 2.08
C VAL A 39 -2.99 -2.56 2.66
N PRO A 40 -4.12 -2.58 1.92
CA PRO A 40 -5.39 -2.10 2.46
C PRO A 40 -5.73 -2.91 3.71
N THR A 41 -6.00 -2.21 4.82
CA THR A 41 -6.48 -2.88 6.02
C THR A 41 -7.89 -3.41 5.75
N PRO A 42 -8.14 -4.72 5.95
CA PRO A 42 -9.48 -5.29 5.77
C PRO A 42 -10.51 -4.51 6.60
N ILE A 43 -11.67 -4.29 6.00
CA ILE A 43 -12.75 -3.59 6.69
C ILE A 43 -13.58 -4.55 7.54
N SER A 44 -14.05 -4.07 8.69
CA SER A 44 -14.97 -4.82 9.54
C SER A 44 -16.41 -4.74 9.02
N LEU A 45 -17.25 -5.68 9.45
CA LEU A 45 -18.68 -5.69 9.14
C LEU A 45 -19.39 -4.40 9.59
N ASP A 46 -18.99 -3.83 10.72
CA ASP A 46 -19.50 -2.54 11.22
C ASP A 46 -19.09 -1.38 10.31
N GLN A 47 -17.83 -1.36 9.85
CA GLN A 47 -17.36 -0.36 8.89
C GLN A 47 -18.13 -0.45 7.57
N ALA A 48 -18.32 -1.66 7.05
CA ALA A 48 -19.11 -1.91 5.84
C ALA A 48 -20.57 -1.41 6.01
N THR A 49 -21.18 -1.68 7.17
CA THR A 49 -22.54 -1.22 7.50
C THR A 49 -22.64 0.30 7.54
N LYS A 50 -21.66 0.97 8.16
CA LYS A 50 -21.59 2.43 8.19
C LYS A 50 -21.41 3.02 6.80
N GLN A 51 -20.68 2.36 5.90
CA GLN A 51 -20.55 2.82 4.52
C GLN A 51 -21.91 2.82 3.80
N ILE A 52 -22.71 1.75 3.92
CA ILE A 52 -24.04 1.68 3.29
C ILE A 52 -24.99 2.74 3.85
N ILE A 53 -25.02 2.93 5.16
CA ILE A 53 -25.88 3.96 5.80
C ILE A 53 -25.48 5.37 5.35
N LYS A 54 -24.19 5.61 5.04
CA LYS A 54 -23.72 6.91 4.52
C LYS A 54 -24.18 7.19 3.08
N ILE A 55 -24.48 6.17 2.29
CA ILE A 55 -24.99 6.33 0.91
C ILE A 55 -26.39 6.96 0.94
N ASP A 56 -27.26 6.42 1.81
CA ASP A 56 -28.60 6.96 2.03
C ASP A 56 -29.02 6.71 3.49
N SER A 57 -29.23 7.82 4.23
CA SER A 57 -29.61 7.80 5.64
C SER A 57 -31.01 7.24 5.89
N ASN A 58 -31.83 7.11 4.85
CA ASN A 58 -33.18 6.55 4.96
C ASN A 58 -33.20 5.02 4.83
N LEU A 59 -32.08 4.40 4.47
CA LEU A 59 -31.95 2.95 4.45
C LEU A 59 -31.91 2.41 5.89
N ARG A 60 -32.73 1.40 6.16
CA ARG A 60 -32.73 0.73 7.46
C ARG A 60 -32.05 -0.62 7.34
N VAL A 61 -30.95 -0.82 8.05
CA VAL A 61 -30.25 -2.10 8.09
C VAL A 61 -31.09 -3.11 8.86
N LEU A 62 -31.37 -4.25 8.23
CA LEU A 62 -32.12 -5.37 8.80
C LEU A 62 -31.20 -6.47 9.32
N GLY A 63 -30.01 -6.59 8.76
CA GLY A 63 -29.01 -7.58 9.15
C GLY A 63 -27.72 -7.39 8.38
N ALA A 64 -26.63 -7.89 8.94
CA ALA A 64 -25.33 -7.90 8.31
C ALA A 64 -24.62 -9.21 8.67
N GLU A 65 -23.97 -9.84 7.70
CA GLU A 65 -23.22 -11.07 7.89
C GLU A 65 -21.99 -11.10 6.99
N THR A 66 -20.98 -11.88 7.38
CA THR A 66 -19.80 -12.10 6.55
C THR A 66 -19.88 -13.50 5.97
N GLU A 67 -19.87 -13.59 4.65
CA GLU A 67 -19.88 -14.84 3.91
C GLU A 67 -18.55 -15.05 3.20
N ILE A 68 -18.24 -16.31 2.87
CA ILE A 68 -17.12 -16.66 2.02
C ILE A 68 -17.69 -16.95 0.63
N PHE A 69 -17.31 -16.13 -0.36
CA PHE A 69 -17.69 -16.30 -1.76
C PHE A 69 -16.43 -16.39 -2.61
N GLU A 70 -16.25 -17.48 -3.38
CA GLU A 70 -15.07 -17.70 -4.23
C GLU A 70 -13.73 -17.51 -3.49
N CYS A 71 -13.63 -18.05 -2.27
CA CYS A 71 -12.48 -17.89 -1.38
C CYS A 71 -12.19 -16.44 -0.92
N LYS A 72 -13.11 -15.49 -1.15
CA LYS A 72 -13.05 -14.13 -0.62
C LYS A 72 -14.04 -13.92 0.50
N LEU A 73 -13.66 -13.13 1.48
CA LEU A 73 -14.57 -12.66 2.53
C LEU A 73 -15.41 -11.52 1.98
N VAL A 74 -16.73 -11.64 2.08
CA VAL A 74 -17.69 -10.65 1.60
C VAL A 74 -18.66 -10.30 2.73
N HIS A 75 -18.78 -9.02 3.02
CA HIS A 75 -19.79 -8.50 3.93
C HIS A 75 -21.10 -8.32 3.17
N VAL A 76 -22.13 -9.06 3.57
CA VAL A 76 -23.48 -8.97 3.02
C VAL A 76 -24.34 -8.14 3.97
N ILE A 77 -24.89 -7.05 3.46
CA ILE A 77 -25.67 -6.09 4.25
C ILE A 77 -27.08 -6.04 3.70
N LYS A 78 -28.03 -6.48 4.52
CA LYS A 78 -29.44 -6.48 4.20
C LYS A 78 -30.06 -5.17 4.65
N VAL A 79 -30.64 -4.42 3.72
CA VAL A 79 -31.32 -3.16 4.02
C VAL A 79 -32.76 -3.19 3.53
N LEU A 80 -33.60 -2.45 4.25
CA LEU A 80 -34.93 -2.05 3.84
C LEU A 80 -34.82 -0.66 3.18
N THR A 81 -35.18 -0.59 1.90
CA THR A 81 -35.29 0.65 1.16
C THR A 81 -36.58 1.39 1.50
N THR A 82 -36.64 2.68 1.21
CA THR A 82 -37.80 3.54 1.52
C THR A 82 -39.07 3.14 0.77
N ASP A 83 -38.93 2.46 -0.38
CA ASP A 83 -40.02 1.85 -1.13
C ASP A 83 -40.49 0.49 -0.54
N GLY A 84 -39.93 0.10 0.62
CA GLY A 84 -40.28 -1.13 1.33
C GLY A 84 -39.66 -2.40 0.76
N ARG A 85 -38.74 -2.30 -0.19
CA ARG A 85 -38.03 -3.46 -0.75
C ARG A 85 -36.83 -3.84 0.11
N ILE A 86 -36.42 -5.10 -0.02
CA ILE A 86 -35.21 -5.60 0.63
C ILE A 86 -34.11 -5.65 -0.42
N GLN A 87 -32.99 -4.99 -0.12
CA GLN A 87 -31.80 -5.01 -0.96
C GLN A 87 -30.62 -5.61 -0.19
N HIS A 88 -29.80 -6.39 -0.88
CA HIS A 88 -28.56 -6.95 -0.35
C HIS A 88 -27.38 -6.24 -1.00
N TYR A 89 -26.59 -5.53 -0.20
CA TYR A 89 -25.33 -4.96 -0.61
C TYR A 89 -24.22 -5.94 -0.28
N LYS A 90 -23.37 -6.25 -1.26
CA LYS A 90 -22.18 -7.08 -1.08
C LYS A 90 -20.96 -6.17 -1.09
N ILE A 91 -20.12 -6.27 -0.08
CA ILE A 91 -18.90 -5.48 0.03
C ILE A 91 -17.72 -6.45 0.21
N ASP A 92 -16.68 -6.29 -0.58
CA ASP A 92 -15.43 -7.06 -0.41
C ASP A 92 -14.80 -6.69 0.95
N ALA A 93 -14.51 -7.67 1.79
CA ALA A 93 -13.99 -7.43 3.13
C ALA A 93 -12.53 -6.97 3.15
N GLU A 94 -11.76 -7.25 2.09
CA GLU A 94 -10.36 -6.84 1.98
C GLU A 94 -10.25 -5.41 1.47
N THR A 95 -11.00 -5.07 0.41
CA THR A 95 -10.90 -3.76 -0.26
C THR A 95 -11.93 -2.75 0.26
N GLY A 96 -13.06 -3.23 0.79
CA GLY A 96 -14.20 -2.40 1.13
C GLY A 96 -15.01 -1.92 -0.09
N GLU A 97 -14.77 -2.48 -1.27
CA GLU A 97 -15.50 -2.09 -2.48
C GLU A 97 -16.87 -2.76 -2.59
N LEU A 98 -17.86 -2.03 -3.10
CA LEU A 98 -19.19 -2.57 -3.37
C LEU A 98 -19.15 -3.50 -4.57
N ILE A 99 -19.45 -4.77 -4.36
CA ILE A 99 -19.57 -5.79 -5.41
C ILE A 99 -20.95 -5.63 -6.06
N THR A 100 -21.00 -5.03 -7.25
CA THR A 100 -22.21 -4.96 -8.09
C THR A 100 -22.23 -6.18 -9.00
N ASN A 101 -23.24 -7.05 -8.85
CA ASN A 101 -23.46 -8.11 -9.85
C ASN A 101 -24.02 -7.42 -11.10
N HIS A 102 -23.27 -7.46 -12.21
CA HIS A 102 -23.73 -7.02 -13.53
C HIS A 102 -24.23 -8.20 -14.35
#